data_AF-A0A7S0GIZ5-F1
#
_entry.id   AF-A0A7S0GIZ5-F1
#
_cell.length_a   1.000
_cell.length_b   1.000
_cell.length_c   1.000
_cell.angle_alpha   90.00
_cell.angle_beta   90.00
_cell.angle_gamma   90.00
#
_symmetry.space_group_name_H-M   'P 1'
#
loop_
_entity.id
_entity.type
_entity.pdbx_description
1 polymer ?
#
loop_
_entity_poly.entity_id
_entity_poly.type
_entity_poly.pdbx_seq_one_letter_code
_entity_poly.pdbx_strand_id
1 'polypeptide(L)'
;ADNCLIAGRTMDYGPFGFMDEYSPLYSKWVGSGQHFGFLNQPNAAFVNYTVLVESIAPLFMESSTDEEEAQKKKEKKKQQLVDRAKILFAHKVEEVFVYKLGLAPLCLFPEEAKGKKQETTTV
;
A
#
# COMPACT_ATOMS: atom_id res chain seq x y z
N ALA A 1 -8.22 -5.46 10.82
CA ALA A 1 -8.89 -6.29 9.79
C ALA A 1 -8.34 -7.70 9.89
N ASP A 2 -9.22 -8.68 9.99
CA ASP A 2 -8.96 -10.12 10.08
C ASP A 2 -8.49 -10.73 8.75
N ASN A 3 -9.06 -10.28 7.63
CA ASN A 3 -8.74 -10.77 6.29
C ASN A 3 -7.58 -10.04 5.58
N CYS A 4 -6.79 -9.27 6.32
CA CYS A 4 -5.63 -8.55 5.79
C CYS A 4 -4.34 -9.15 6.36
N LEU A 5 -3.75 -10.13 5.66
CA LEU A 5 -2.51 -10.77 6.11
C LEU A 5 -1.35 -9.79 6.13
N ILE A 6 -0.61 -9.80 7.24
CA ILE A 6 0.68 -9.09 7.38
C ILE A 6 1.68 -9.51 6.28
N ALA A 7 1.61 -10.78 5.82
CA ALA A 7 2.47 -11.29 4.75
C ALA A 7 2.13 -10.75 3.33
N GLY A 8 1.09 -9.93 3.18
CA GLY A 8 0.69 -9.36 1.89
C GLY A 8 0.16 -10.40 0.89
N ARG A 9 -0.39 -11.52 1.39
CA ARG A 9 -1.01 -12.56 0.56
C ARG A 9 -2.52 -12.42 0.56
N THR A 10 -3.15 -12.72 -0.57
CA THR A 10 -4.61 -12.88 -0.67
C THR A 10 -5.04 -14.09 0.17
N MET A 11 -6.12 -13.94 0.94
CA MET A 11 -6.66 -14.98 1.82
C MET A 11 -8.19 -14.93 1.82
N ASP A 12 -8.80 -15.89 2.53
CA ASP A 12 -10.25 -15.96 2.79
C ASP A 12 -11.11 -15.78 1.53
N TYR A 13 -11.02 -16.77 0.64
CA TYR A 13 -11.75 -16.81 -0.63
C TYR A 13 -13.23 -17.15 -0.40
N GLY A 14 -14.00 -16.18 0.10
CA GLY A 14 -15.46 -16.25 0.22
C GLY A 14 -16.16 -15.71 -1.03
N PRO A 15 -16.97 -14.64 -0.93
CA PRO A 15 -17.68 -14.04 -2.07
C PRO A 15 -16.76 -13.15 -2.93
N PHE A 16 -15.69 -13.72 -3.49
CA PHE A 16 -14.85 -13.03 -4.47
C PHE A 16 -15.35 -13.28 -5.90
N GLY A 17 -14.89 -12.47 -6.85
CA GLY A 17 -15.16 -12.73 -8.26
C GLY A 17 -14.27 -11.91 -9.18
N PHE A 18 -14.01 -12.45 -10.35
CA PHE A 18 -13.45 -11.69 -11.45
C PHE A 18 -14.57 -10.91 -12.15
N MET A 19 -14.20 -9.75 -12.70
CA MET A 19 -15.13 -8.83 -13.35
C MET A 19 -15.25 -9.20 -14.83
N ASP A 20 -16.44 -9.63 -15.25
CA ASP A 20 -16.70 -9.96 -16.66
C ASP A 20 -16.98 -8.69 -17.48
N GLU A 21 -17.94 -7.87 -17.03
CA GLU A 21 -18.23 -6.54 -17.58
C GLU A 21 -17.69 -5.47 -16.64
N TYR A 22 -17.04 -4.44 -17.21
CA TYR A 22 -16.42 -3.40 -16.40
C TYR A 22 -17.45 -2.62 -15.58
N SER A 23 -17.26 -2.63 -14.25
CA SER A 23 -17.97 -1.79 -13.31
C SER A 23 -17.02 -1.30 -12.20
N PRO A 24 -16.86 0.02 -12.03
CA PRO A 24 -15.90 0.58 -11.07
C PRO A 24 -16.20 0.20 -9.61
N LEU A 25 -17.46 -0.09 -9.31
CA LEU A 25 -17.94 -0.48 -7.98
C LEU A 25 -18.29 -1.98 -7.90
N TYR A 26 -17.81 -2.80 -8.84
CA TYR A 26 -18.03 -4.24 -8.82
C TYR A 26 -17.61 -4.86 -7.49
N SER A 27 -18.52 -5.65 -6.90
CA SER A 27 -18.30 -6.45 -5.70
C SER A 27 -19.27 -7.62 -5.73
N LYS A 28 -18.79 -8.84 -5.46
CA LYS A 28 -19.65 -10.02 -5.31
C LYS A 28 -20.21 -10.18 -3.89
N TRP A 29 -19.64 -9.46 -2.92
CA TRP A 29 -20.10 -9.53 -1.55
C TRP A 29 -21.37 -8.68 -1.35
N VAL A 30 -22.50 -9.37 -1.18
CA VAL A 30 -23.79 -8.75 -0.83
C VAL A 30 -23.67 -8.11 0.56
N GLY A 31 -23.92 -6.80 0.64
CA GLY A 31 -23.81 -6.02 1.89
C GLY A 31 -22.50 -5.24 2.05
N SER A 32 -21.55 -5.37 1.11
CA SER A 32 -20.29 -4.60 1.10
C SER A 32 -20.49 -3.09 0.90
N GLY A 33 -21.68 -2.66 0.49
CA GLY A 33 -21.96 -1.28 0.08
C GLY A 33 -20.98 -0.85 -1.02
N GLN A 34 -20.43 0.36 -0.89
CA GLN A 34 -19.39 0.85 -1.79
C GLN A 34 -17.97 0.55 -1.27
N HIS A 35 -17.82 0.14 -0.01
CA HIS A 35 -16.51 0.09 0.67
C HIS A 35 -15.50 -0.86 0.00
N PHE A 36 -15.98 -1.98 -0.55
CA PHE A 36 -15.14 -3.01 -1.17
C PHE A 36 -15.36 -3.16 -2.68
N GLY A 37 -16.02 -2.17 -3.30
CA GLY A 37 -16.10 -2.09 -4.77
C GLY A 37 -14.69 -2.04 -5.37
N PHE A 38 -14.52 -2.58 -6.58
CA PHE A 38 -13.22 -2.78 -7.23
C PHE A 38 -12.26 -1.59 -7.12
N LEU A 39 -12.69 -0.37 -7.49
CA LEU A 39 -11.83 0.82 -7.41
C LEU A 39 -11.62 1.36 -5.98
N ASN A 40 -12.43 0.93 -5.02
CA ASN A 40 -12.30 1.32 -3.61
C ASN A 40 -11.39 0.39 -2.81
N GLN A 41 -11.02 -0.78 -3.36
CA GLN A 41 -10.15 -1.75 -2.69
C GLN A 41 -8.79 -1.17 -2.24
N PRO A 42 -8.09 -0.31 -3.02
CA PRO A 42 -6.86 0.33 -2.55
C PRO A 42 -7.07 1.20 -1.30
N ASN A 43 -8.19 1.91 -1.24
CA ASN A 43 -8.54 2.73 -0.06
C ASN A 43 -8.90 1.84 1.15
N ALA A 44 -9.66 0.76 0.94
CA ALA A 44 -9.95 -0.20 2.00
C ALA A 44 -8.67 -0.84 2.56
N ALA A 45 -7.72 -1.21 1.69
CA ALA A 45 -6.42 -1.72 2.09
C ALA A 45 -5.60 -0.68 2.87
N PHE A 46 -5.64 0.59 2.47
CA PHE A 46 -4.97 1.68 3.18
C PHE A 46 -5.54 1.90 4.59
N VAL A 47 -6.87 1.86 4.75
CA VAL A 47 -7.51 1.92 6.07
C VAL A 47 -7.05 0.75 6.96
N ASN A 48 -7.02 -0.47 6.42
CA ASN A 48 -6.52 -1.64 7.16
C ASN A 48 -5.05 -1.49 7.57
N TYR A 49 -4.22 -0.93 6.70
CA TYR A 49 -2.81 -0.64 7.00
C TYR A 49 -2.67 0.41 8.12
N THR A 50 -3.49 1.47 8.12
CA THR A 50 -3.47 2.46 9.20
C THR A 50 -3.80 1.83 10.55
N VAL A 51 -4.79 0.93 10.60
CA VAL A 51 -5.11 0.17 11.81
C VAL A 51 -3.93 -0.71 12.26
N LEU A 52 -3.20 -1.33 11.33
CA LEU A 52 -1.96 -2.06 11.65
C LEU A 52 -0.91 -1.12 12.26
N VAL A 53 -0.67 0.05 11.66
CA VAL A 53 0.29 1.05 12.16
C VAL A 53 -0.06 1.50 13.57
N GLU A 54 -1.35 1.77 13.84
CA GLU A 54 -1.84 2.10 15.18
C GLU A 54 -1.59 0.97 16.18
N SER A 55 -1.85 -0.27 15.76
CA SER A 55 -1.71 -1.46 16.61
C SER A 55 -0.25 -1.76 16.97
N ILE A 56 0.70 -1.48 16.07
CA ILE A 56 2.14 -1.68 16.32
C ILE A 56 2.81 -0.46 16.96
N ALA A 57 2.14 0.69 17.02
CA ALA A 57 2.72 1.90 17.58
C ALA A 57 3.24 1.73 19.03
N PRO A 58 2.60 0.96 19.93
CA PRO A 58 3.16 0.67 21.25
C PRO A 58 4.53 0.00 21.24
N LEU A 59 4.91 -0.68 20.14
CA LEU A 59 6.21 -1.34 19.99
C LEU A 59 7.32 -0.38 19.53
N PHE A 60 7.00 0.88 19.23
CA PHE A 60 8.01 1.88 18.92
C PHE A 60 8.74 2.24 20.22
N MET A 61 9.77 1.45 20.56
CA MET A 61 10.60 1.67 21.73
C MET A 61 11.34 3.00 21.58
N GLU A 62 11.07 3.94 22.48
CA GLU A 62 11.73 5.22 22.54
C GLU A 62 12.15 5.48 23.99
N SER A 63 13.46 5.49 24.23
CA SER A 63 14.04 5.84 25.52
C SER A 63 14.13 7.35 25.63
N SER A 64 13.06 8.01 26.09
CA SER A 64 13.14 9.37 26.61
C SER A 64 12.64 9.42 28.05
N THR A 65 13.30 10.22 28.87
CA THR A 65 12.86 10.55 30.23
C THR A 65 11.64 11.47 30.25
N ASP A 66 11.33 12.09 29.11
CA ASP A 66 10.16 12.94 28.89
C ASP A 66 9.08 12.14 28.13
N GLU A 67 7.93 11.95 28.79
CA GLU A 67 6.77 11.24 28.24
C GLU A 67 6.11 11.99 27.07
N GLU A 68 6.11 13.33 27.10
CA GLU A 68 5.53 14.15 26.04
C GLU A 68 6.41 14.08 24.77
N GLU A 69 7.73 14.07 24.94
CA GLU A 69 8.68 13.90 23.85
C GLU A 69 8.58 12.50 23.21
N ALA A 70 8.47 11.44 24.02
CA ALA A 70 8.23 10.07 23.54
C ALA A 70 6.95 10.00 22.70
N GLN A 71 5.85 10.58 23.21
CA GLN A 71 4.58 10.52 22.51
C GLN A 71 4.61 11.26 21.16
N LYS A 72 5.29 12.42 21.08
CA LYS A 72 5.48 13.16 19.83
C LYS A 72 6.31 12.37 18.81
N LYS A 73 7.38 11.70 19.24
CA LYS A 73 8.24 10.88 18.36
C LYS A 73 7.49 9.66 17.82
N LYS A 74 6.75 8.95 18.68
CA LYS A 74 5.85 7.86 18.29
C LYS A 74 4.82 8.31 17.26
N GLU A 75 4.15 9.45 17.48
CA GLU A 75 3.15 9.96 16.53
C GLU A 75 3.79 10.36 15.20
N LYS A 76 4.96 11.01 15.24
CA LYS A 76 5.75 11.33 14.04
C LYS A 76 6.10 10.06 13.24
N LYS A 77 6.50 8.99 13.92
CA LYS A 77 6.83 7.71 13.27
C LYS A 77 5.61 7.03 12.66
N LYS A 78 4.45 7.06 13.35
CA LYS A 78 3.18 6.60 12.78
C LYS A 78 2.85 7.38 11.50
N GLN A 79 2.90 8.71 11.56
CA GLN A 79 2.58 9.57 10.43
C GLN A 79 3.49 9.30 9.22
N GLN A 80 4.80 9.14 9.46
CA GLN A 80 5.76 8.79 8.40
C GLN A 80 5.42 7.46 7.70
N LEU A 81 4.99 6.44 8.45
CA LEU A 81 4.59 5.14 7.89
C LEU A 81 3.32 5.25 7.04
N VAL A 82 2.34 6.03 7.50
CA VAL A 82 1.07 6.27 6.81
C VAL A 82 1.28 7.09 5.53
N ASP A 83 2.08 8.15 5.60
CA ASP A 83 2.39 9.00 4.43
C ASP A 83 3.10 8.20 3.33
N ARG A 84 4.10 7.39 3.73
CA ARG A 84 4.81 6.51 2.81
C ARG A 84 3.87 5.49 2.17
N ALA A 85 2.97 4.89 2.95
CA ALA A 85 2.01 3.92 2.43
C ALA A 85 1.03 4.55 1.43
N LYS A 86 0.56 5.78 1.68
CA LYS A 86 -0.33 6.50 0.77
C LYS A 86 0.27 6.67 -0.62
N ILE A 87 1.54 7.08 -0.68
CA ILE A 87 2.28 7.23 -1.95
C ILE A 87 2.48 5.86 -2.61
N LEU A 88 2.95 4.87 -1.84
CA LEU A 88 3.25 3.55 -2.36
C LEU A 88 2.02 2.85 -2.95
N PHE A 89 0.87 2.93 -2.28
CA PHE A 89 -0.37 2.30 -2.73
C PHE A 89 -0.86 2.91 -4.03
N ALA A 90 -0.91 4.26 -4.10
CA ALA A 90 -1.30 4.97 -5.32
C ALA A 90 -0.37 4.59 -6.49
N HIS A 91 0.93 4.58 -6.24
CA HIS A 91 1.92 4.27 -7.26
C HIS A 91 1.82 2.83 -7.76
N LYS A 92 1.62 1.84 -6.88
CA LYS A 92 1.45 0.44 -7.30
C LYS A 92 0.17 0.20 -8.12
N VAL A 93 -0.89 0.95 -7.84
CA VAL A 93 -2.12 0.90 -8.66
C VAL A 93 -1.85 1.50 -10.04
N GLU A 94 -1.21 2.67 -10.11
CA GLU A 94 -0.83 3.31 -11.37
C GLU A 94 0.09 2.44 -12.22
N GLU A 95 1.10 1.82 -11.62
CA GLU A 95 2.03 0.90 -12.29
C GLU A 95 1.29 -0.22 -13.03
N VAL A 96 0.25 -0.80 -12.41
CA VAL A 96 -0.57 -1.85 -13.03
C VAL A 96 -1.31 -1.32 -14.27
N PHE A 97 -1.88 -0.11 -14.20
CA PHE A 97 -2.59 0.48 -15.35
C PHE A 97 -1.65 0.89 -16.47
N VAL A 98 -0.53 1.54 -16.16
CA VAL A 98 0.54 1.88 -17.12
C VAL A 98 1.00 0.63 -17.86
N TYR A 99 1.29 -0.44 -17.12
CA TYR A 99 1.71 -1.72 -17.70
C TYR A 99 0.62 -2.31 -18.62
N LYS A 100 -0.64 -2.32 -18.18
CA LYS A 100 -1.77 -2.84 -18.97
C LYS A 100 -2.05 -2.03 -20.24
N LEU A 101 -1.73 -0.74 -20.24
CA LEU A 101 -1.85 0.13 -21.41
C LEU A 101 -0.66 0.00 -22.37
N GLY A 102 0.36 -0.81 -22.03
CA GLY A 102 1.57 -0.97 -22.84
C GLY A 102 2.47 0.27 -22.83
N LEU A 103 2.29 1.16 -21.85
CA LEU A 103 3.16 2.32 -21.70
C LEU A 103 4.50 1.88 -21.11
N ALA A 104 5.59 2.40 -21.67
CA ALA A 104 6.89 2.22 -21.05
C ALA A 104 6.81 2.74 -19.60
N PRO A 105 7.46 2.06 -18.63
CA PRO A 105 7.59 2.60 -17.30
C PRO A 105 8.41 3.89 -17.43
N LEU A 106 7.71 5.03 -17.58
CA LEU A 106 8.30 6.34 -17.42
C LEU A 106 9.05 6.32 -16.09
N CYS A 107 10.24 6.91 -16.05
CA CYS A 107 11.14 6.96 -14.91
C CYS A 107 10.45 7.43 -13.62
N LEU A 108 9.71 6.54 -12.96
CA LEU A 108 9.00 6.80 -11.71
C LEU A 108 9.93 6.63 -10.49
N PHE A 109 11.22 6.38 -10.74
CA PHE A 109 12.25 6.21 -9.71
C PHE A 109 13.51 7.04 -10.00
N PRO A 110 13.63 8.27 -9.47
CA PRO A 110 14.88 9.03 -9.51
C PRO A 110 16.01 8.41 -8.66
N GLU A 111 15.72 7.49 -7.74
CA GLU A 111 16.71 6.97 -6.78
C GLU A 111 17.27 5.58 -7.09
N GLU A 112 16.54 4.68 -7.75
CA GLU A 112 17.04 3.31 -8.02
C GLU A 112 17.84 3.20 -9.33
N ALA A 113 17.76 4.20 -10.21
CA ALA A 113 18.48 4.22 -11.49
C ALA A 113 19.99 4.54 -11.37
N LYS A 114 20.51 4.90 -10.19
CA LYS A 114 21.92 5.28 -9.99
C LYS A 114 22.90 4.11 -9.81
N GLY A 115 22.42 2.86 -9.86
CA GLY A 115 23.23 1.69 -9.49
C GLY A 115 23.85 0.85 -10.63
N LYS A 116 23.41 1.00 -11.89
CA LYS A 116 23.94 0.16 -12.98
C LYS A 116 24.91 0.93 -13.86
N LYS A 117 26.19 0.94 -13.48
CA LYS A 117 27.28 1.19 -14.44
C LYS A 117 27.23 0.10 -15.50
N GLN A 118 26.97 0.49 -16.75
CA GLN A 118 27.17 -0.37 -17.91
C GLN A 118 28.68 -0.55 -18.08
N GLU A 119 29.19 -1.76 -17.81
CA GLU A 119 30.51 -2.17 -18.31
C GLU A 119 30.41 -2.34 -19.82
N THR A 120 31.07 -1.45 -20.55
CA THR A 120 31.21 -1.52 -22.00
C THR A 120 32.41 -2.40 -22.30
N THR A 121 32.19 -3.68 -22.61
CA THR A 121 33.22 -4.54 -23.19
C THR A 121 33.35 -4.20 -24.67
N THR A 122 34.44 -3.52 -25.01
CA THR A 122 34.90 -3.36 -26.38
C THR A 122 35.52 -4.68 -26.84
N VAL A 123 35.14 -5.15 -28.03
CA VAL A 123 35.92 -6.09 -28.85
C VAL A 123 36.41 -5.31 -30.05
#